data_AF-A0A5E4KMV1-F1
#
_entry.id   AF-A0A5E4KMV1-F1
#
_cell.length_a   1.000
_cell.length_b   1.000
_cell.length_c   1.000
_cell.angle_alpha   90.00
_cell.angle_beta   90.00
_cell.angle_gamma   90.00
#
_symmetry.space_group_name_H-M   'P 1'
#
loop_
_entity.id
_entity.type
_entity.pdbx_description
1 polymer ?
#
loop_
_entity_poly.entity_id
_entity_poly.type
_entity_poly.pdbx_seq_one_letter_code
_entity_poly.pdbx_strand_id
1 'polypeptide(L)'
;MADALIIDEKAKQIYEAHREEWEKLYSGKIIAIDVEENNLASVGEHIGQVDLEARKKRPGHRLFMRRVGKNPATVRLRKYD
;
A
#
# COMPACT_ATOMS: atom_id res chain seq x y z
N MET A 1 -1.22 -15.64 14.45
CA MET A 1 -1.12 -15.81 12.99
C MET A 1 -2.43 -15.52 12.26
N ALA A 2 -3.59 -15.87 12.81
CA ALA A 2 -4.90 -15.57 12.20
C ALA A 2 -5.18 -14.05 12.07
N ASP A 3 -4.82 -13.25 13.08
CA ASP A 3 -5.11 -11.81 13.07
C ASP A 3 -4.41 -11.03 11.96
N ALA A 4 -3.18 -11.41 11.61
CA ALA A 4 -2.42 -10.78 10.52
C ALA A 4 -3.08 -11.04 9.15
N LEU A 5 -3.57 -12.26 8.92
CA LEU A 5 -4.28 -12.63 7.68
C LEU A 5 -5.58 -11.83 7.52
N ILE A 6 -6.33 -11.63 8.61
CA ILE A 6 -7.58 -10.84 8.59
C ILE A 6 -7.31 -9.36 8.27
N ILE A 7 -6.21 -8.81 8.77
CA ILE A 7 -5.81 -7.42 8.52
C ILE A 7 -5.41 -7.24 7.04
N ASP A 8 -4.67 -8.19 6.48
CA ASP A 8 -4.26 -8.16 5.07
C ASP A 8 -5.45 -8.24 4.11
N GLU A 9 -6.44 -9.09 4.41
CA GLU A 9 -7.66 -9.20 3.62
C GLU A 9 -8.49 -7.91 3.65
N LYS A 10 -8.65 -7.30 4.83
CA LYS A 10 -9.35 -6.01 4.95
C LYS A 10 -8.62 -4.93 4.17
N ALA A 11 -7.33 -4.74 4.37
CA ALA A 11 -6.56 -3.73 3.64
C ALA A 11 -6.62 -3.93 2.12
N LYS A 12 -6.64 -5.19 1.65
CA LYS A 12 -6.84 -5.51 0.24
C LYS A 12 -8.23 -5.08 -0.25
N GLN A 13 -9.28 -5.33 0.50
CA GLN A 13 -10.64 -4.89 0.14
C GLN A 13 -10.72 -3.36 0.05
N ILE A 14 -10.11 -2.65 1.00
CA ILE A 14 -10.03 -1.17 0.98
C ILE A 14 -9.32 -0.71 -0.30
N TYR A 15 -8.17 -1.29 -0.63
CA TYR A 15 -7.48 -0.95 -1.88
C TYR A 15 -8.33 -1.22 -3.12
N GLU A 16 -8.97 -2.38 -3.23
CA GLU A 16 -9.79 -2.70 -4.41
C GLU A 16 -10.99 -1.77 -4.54
N ALA A 17 -11.60 -1.34 -3.43
CA ALA A 17 -12.70 -0.38 -3.42
C ALA A 17 -12.31 1.01 -3.95
N HIS A 18 -11.05 1.42 -3.73
CA HIS A 18 -10.52 2.71 -4.18
C HIS A 18 -9.56 2.60 -5.38
N ARG A 19 -9.44 1.41 -5.98
CA ARG A 19 -8.35 1.09 -6.91
C ARG A 19 -8.26 2.05 -8.08
N GLU A 20 -9.40 2.31 -8.73
CA GLU A 20 -9.43 3.15 -9.94
C GLU A 20 -8.90 4.56 -9.67
N GLU A 21 -9.34 5.16 -8.56
CA GLU A 21 -8.89 6.49 -8.14
C GLU A 21 -7.41 6.47 -7.75
N TRP A 22 -7.02 5.54 -6.88
CA TRP A 22 -5.67 5.52 -6.35
C TRP A 22 -4.62 5.14 -7.40
N GLU A 23 -4.93 4.22 -8.31
CA GLU A 23 -4.03 3.90 -9.42
C GLU A 23 -3.87 5.08 -10.39
N LYS A 24 -4.91 5.87 -10.60
CA LYS A 24 -4.83 7.09 -11.41
C LYS A 24 -3.96 8.16 -10.75
N LEU A 25 -4.12 8.38 -9.43
CA LEU A 25 -3.46 9.47 -8.71
C LEU A 25 -2.04 9.13 -8.25
N TYR A 26 -1.80 7.87 -7.88
CA TYR A 26 -0.62 7.46 -7.11
C TYR A 26 0.17 6.34 -7.76
N SER A 27 -0.02 6.07 -9.06
CA SER A 27 0.73 5.04 -9.80
C SER A 27 2.24 5.07 -9.49
N GLY A 28 2.77 3.92 -9.08
CA GLY A 28 4.19 3.76 -8.76
C GLY A 28 4.63 4.30 -7.40
N LYS A 29 3.77 4.99 -6.64
CA LYS A 29 4.03 5.45 -5.27
C LYS A 29 3.75 4.34 -4.25
N ILE A 30 4.25 4.54 -3.05
CA ILE A 30 3.94 3.76 -1.86
C ILE A 30 2.82 4.47 -1.12
N ILE A 31 1.79 3.72 -0.73
CA ILE A 31 0.67 4.19 0.08
C ILE A 31 0.65 3.45 1.41
N ALA A 32 0.21 4.13 2.47
CA ALA A 32 -0.25 3.51 3.71
C ALA A 32 -1.77 3.64 3.79
N ILE A 33 -2.44 2.50 3.96
CA ILE A 33 -3.88 2.36 4.15
C ILE A 33 -4.13 2.22 5.65
N ASP A 34 -5.03 3.04 6.17
CA ASP A 34 -5.57 2.94 7.53
C ASP A 34 -6.81 2.04 7.49
N VAL A 35 -6.73 0.92 8.21
CA VAL A 35 -7.79 -0.10 8.21
C VAL A 35 -9.01 0.36 9.00
N GLU A 36 -8.80 1.15 10.07
CA GLU A 36 -9.88 1.71 10.88
C GLU A 36 -10.65 2.80 10.12
N GLU A 37 -9.95 3.66 9.38
CA GLU A 37 -10.54 4.79 8.65
C GLU A 37 -11.03 4.43 7.24
N ASN A 38 -10.75 3.21 6.77
CA ASN A 38 -11.07 2.76 5.41
C ASN A 38 -10.52 3.71 4.32
N ASN A 39 -9.30 4.27 4.53
CA ASN A 39 -8.74 5.32 3.68
C ASN A 39 -7.20 5.39 3.75
N LEU A 40 -6.57 6.29 2.99
CA LEU A 40 -5.12 6.55 3.02
C LEU A 40 -4.70 7.33 4.27
N ALA A 41 -3.67 6.83 4.96
CA ALA A 41 -2.96 7.57 5.99
C ALA A 41 -1.85 8.47 5.41
N SER A 42 -1.14 7.99 4.39
CA SER A 42 -0.05 8.73 3.73
C SER A 42 0.33 8.14 2.37
N VAL A 43 1.01 8.93 1.53
CA VAL A 43 1.50 8.55 0.21
C VAL A 43 2.91 9.12 0.02
N GLY A 44 3.82 8.36 -0.58
CA GLY A 44 5.19 8.83 -0.82
C GLY A 44 5.99 7.91 -1.73
N GLU A 45 7.26 8.24 -1.93
CA GLU A 45 8.17 7.44 -2.79
C GLU A 45 8.97 6.40 -2.00
N HIS A 46 9.19 6.65 -0.71
CA HIS A 46 10.05 5.85 0.14
C HIS A 46 9.27 5.29 1.33
N ILE A 47 9.41 3.99 1.60
CA ILE A 47 8.64 3.30 2.63
C ILE A 47 8.84 3.90 4.03
N GLY A 48 10.07 4.32 4.37
CA GLY A 48 10.36 4.90 5.68
C GLY A 48 9.66 6.24 5.92
N GLN A 49 9.53 7.07 4.87
CA GLN A 49 8.79 8.32 4.96
C GLN A 49 7.29 8.06 5.13
N VAL A 50 6.74 7.14 4.33
CA VAL A 50 5.32 6.79 4.39
C VAL A 50 4.96 6.21 5.76
N ASP A 51 5.77 5.28 6.30
CA ASP A 51 5.53 4.71 7.64
C ASP A 51 5.58 5.78 8.73
N LEU A 52 6.60 6.65 8.71
CA LEU A 52 6.76 7.71 9.70
C LEU A 52 5.57 8.69 9.68
N GLU A 53 5.14 9.13 8.50
CA GLU A 53 4.01 10.03 8.36
C GLU A 53 2.68 9.38 8.77
N ALA A 54 2.45 8.13 8.35
CA ALA A 54 1.25 7.40 8.71
C ALA A 54 1.12 7.23 10.23
N ARG A 55 2.20 6.81 10.91
CA ARG A 55 2.20 6.63 12.38
C ARG A 55 2.02 7.93 13.14
N LYS A 56 2.56 9.05 12.63
CA LYS A 56 2.35 10.38 13.22
C LYS A 56 0.89 10.82 13.10
N LYS A 57 0.25 10.59 11.95
CA LYS A 57 -1.14 10.98 11.69
C LYS A 57 -2.13 10.06 12.40
N ARG A 58 -1.81 8.77 12.51
CA ARG A 58 -2.72 7.69 12.96
C ARG A 58 -2.05 6.84 14.06
N PRO A 59 -1.76 7.43 15.23
CA PRO A 59 -1.09 6.70 16.31
C PRO A 59 -1.96 5.54 16.79
N GLY A 60 -1.40 4.34 16.83
CA GLY A 60 -2.07 3.12 17.32
C GLY A 60 -3.03 2.45 16.33
N HIS A 61 -3.24 3.04 15.14
CA HIS A 61 -4.06 2.43 14.09
C HIS A 61 -3.30 1.29 13.39
N ARG A 62 -4.04 0.39 12.76
CA ARG A 62 -3.49 -0.67 11.92
C ARG A 62 -3.29 -0.13 10.52
N LEU A 63 -2.02 -0.09 10.12
CA LEU A 63 -1.58 0.47 8.86
C LEU A 63 -1.06 -0.64 7.95
N PHE A 64 -1.50 -0.63 6.69
CA PHE A 64 -1.02 -1.53 5.65
C PHE A 64 -0.35 -0.74 4.54
N MET A 65 0.89 -1.09 4.20
CA MET A 65 1.62 -0.40 3.14
C MET A 65 1.73 -1.23 1.87
N ARG A 66 1.56 -0.58 0.72
CA ARG A 66 1.80 -1.21 -0.58
C ARG A 66 2.24 -0.21 -1.63
N ARG A 67 2.83 -0.72 -2.71
CA ARG A 67 3.02 0.04 -3.94
C ARG A 67 1.73 0.02 -4.77
N VAL A 68 1.41 1.15 -5.39
CA VAL A 68 0.23 1.33 -6.24
C VAL A 68 0.56 0.96 -7.69
N GLY A 69 -0.36 0.26 -8.34
CA GLY A 69 -0.21 -0.21 -9.73
C GLY A 69 0.46 -1.58 -9.86
N LYS A 70 0.72 -1.98 -11.12
CA LYS A 70 1.29 -3.31 -11.44
C LYS A 70 2.71 -3.46 -10.90
N ASN A 71 2.92 -4.54 -10.17
CA ASN A 71 4.22 -5.00 -9.67
C ASN A 71 5.19 -5.24 -10.85
N PRO A 72 6.32 -4.54 -11.01
CA PRO A 72 7.30 -4.81 -12.06
C PRO A 72 8.19 -6.01 -11.68
N ALA A 73 7.61 -7.08 -11.15
CA ALA A 73 8.29 -8.36 -11.01
C ALA A 73 8.32 -9.14 -12.35
N THR A 74 8.12 -8.47 -13.49
CA THR A 74 8.45 -9.03 -14.81
C THR A 74 9.83 -8.53 -15.22
N VAL A 75 10.88 -9.14 -14.66
CA VAL A 75 12.22 -9.04 -15.23
C VAL A 75 12.22 -9.89 -16.50
N ARG A 76 12.36 -9.27 -17.69
CA ARG A 76 12.79 -10.00 -18.88
C ARG A 76 14.24 -10.41 -18.63
N LEU A 77 14.48 -11.68 -18.33
CA LEU A 77 15.83 -12.26 -18.41
C LEU A 77 16.26 -12.16 -19.88
N ARG A 78 17.23 -11.28 -20.19
CA ARG A 78 17.97 -11.38 -21.46
C ARG A 78 18.79 -12.65 -21.38
N LYS A 79 18.55 -13.60 -22.30
CA LYS A 79 19.59 -14.58 -22.63
C LYS A 79 20.76 -13.83 -23.23
N TYR A 80 21.95 -14.05 -22.70
CA TYR A 80 23.18 -13.74 -23.41
C TYR A 80 23.49 -14.98 -24.26
N ASP A 81 23.62 -14.77 -25.57
CA ASP A 81 24.12 -15.77 -26.53
C ASP A 81 25.63 -15.94 -26.40
#